data_AF-A0A933G8C1-F1
#
_entry.id   AF-A0A933G8C1-F1
#
_cell.length_a   1.000
_cell.length_b   1.000
_cell.length_c   1.000
_cell.angle_alpha   90.00
_cell.angle_beta   90.00
_cell.angle_gamma   90.00
#
_symmetry.space_group_name_H-M   'P 1'
#
loop_
_entity.id
_entity.type
_entity.pdbx_description
1 polymer ?
#
loop_
_entity_poly.entity_id
_entity_poly.type
_entity_poly.pdbx_seq_one_letter_code
_entity_poly.pdbx_strand_id
1 'polypeptide(L)'
;MPHPIDRRAAANRPAQAFTLIEVLVVVAIIAVLVAILLPALSAARQQTRRVLCVSNLHTWANAFQTYAGAFGGYIPRDYGGQQYLYVSSGDRWHVLAPEVMSPYLGGPKLPLVPRDQDPFVTKPFDQLTTNKDADDRDLFLAPIFLKMPSLQCPSFPAGTLSESLPTG
;
A
#
# COMPACT_ATOMS: atom_id res chain seq x y z
N MET A 1 -32.56 -77.61 -14.50
CA MET A 1 -33.40 -76.40 -14.57
C MET A 1 -32.50 -75.22 -14.92
N PRO A 2 -32.63 -74.57 -16.09
CA PRO A 2 -31.95 -73.30 -16.36
C PRO A 2 -32.88 -72.11 -16.09
N HIS A 3 -32.34 -71.05 -15.49
CA HIS A 3 -33.00 -69.75 -15.30
C HIS A 3 -32.93 -68.92 -16.61
N PRO A 4 -33.99 -68.15 -16.95
CA PRO A 4 -33.91 -67.17 -18.03
C PRO A 4 -33.16 -65.92 -17.55
N ILE A 5 -32.22 -65.44 -18.37
CA ILE A 5 -31.56 -64.14 -18.19
C ILE A 5 -32.41 -63.07 -18.87
N ASP A 6 -33.06 -62.22 -18.07
CA ASP A 6 -33.76 -61.03 -18.56
C ASP A 6 -32.76 -59.98 -19.07
N ARG A 7 -32.63 -59.87 -20.40
CA ARG A 7 -31.94 -58.74 -21.05
C ARG A 7 -32.91 -57.56 -21.10
N ARG A 8 -32.86 -56.68 -20.09
CA ARG A 8 -33.48 -55.34 -20.19
C ARG A 8 -32.78 -54.58 -21.31
N ALA A 9 -33.48 -54.36 -22.42
CA ALA A 9 -33.04 -53.47 -23.48
C ALA A 9 -32.84 -52.07 -22.89
N ALA A 10 -31.59 -51.61 -22.82
CA ALA A 10 -31.28 -50.23 -22.48
C ALA A 10 -31.91 -49.33 -23.56
N ALA A 11 -32.99 -48.64 -23.21
CA ALA A 11 -33.63 -47.68 -24.10
C ALA A 11 -32.60 -46.61 -24.49
N ASN A 12 -32.17 -46.65 -25.75
CA ASN A 12 -31.23 -45.71 -26.33
C ASN A 12 -31.93 -44.35 -26.45
N ARG A 13 -31.88 -43.54 -25.39
CA ARG A 13 -32.37 -42.16 -25.45
C ARG A 13 -31.50 -41.43 -26.48
N PRO A 14 -32.08 -40.83 -27.53
CA PRO A 14 -31.28 -40.08 -28.48
C PRO A 14 -30.57 -38.96 -27.70
N ALA A 15 -29.24 -38.99 -27.69
CA ALA A 15 -28.44 -37.89 -27.21
C ALA A 15 -28.73 -36.70 -28.13
N GLN A 16 -29.31 -35.63 -27.58
CA GLN A 16 -29.56 -34.40 -28.32
C GLN A 16 -28.21 -33.80 -28.70
N ALA A 17 -27.88 -33.80 -29.99
CA ALA A 17 -26.71 -33.11 -30.51
C ALA A 17 -27.01 -31.60 -30.52
N PHE A 18 -26.16 -30.82 -29.86
CA PHE A 18 -26.26 -29.36 -29.83
C PHE A 18 -26.18 -28.78 -31.24
N THR A 19 -27.08 -27.86 -31.55
CA THR A 19 -27.06 -27.18 -32.85
C THR A 19 -25.98 -26.10 -32.85
N LEU A 20 -25.31 -25.89 -33.99
CA LEU A 20 -24.30 -24.84 -34.15
C LEU A 20 -24.90 -23.44 -33.87
N ILE A 21 -26.19 -23.27 -34.17
CA ILE A 21 -26.95 -22.04 -33.93
C ILE A 21 -27.14 -21.77 -32.43
N GLU A 22 -27.43 -22.80 -31.61
CA GLU A 22 -27.52 -22.65 -30.15
C GLU A 22 -26.22 -22.14 -29.55
N VAL A 23 -25.08 -22.64 -30.02
CA VAL A 23 -23.78 -22.19 -29.51
C VAL A 23 -23.47 -20.77 -30.00
N LEU A 24 -23.79 -20.47 -31.27
CA LEU A 24 -23.51 -19.18 -31.89
C LEU A 24 -24.29 -18.03 -31.23
N VAL A 25 -25.57 -18.23 -30.91
CA VAL A 25 -26.37 -17.18 -30.24
C VAL A 25 -25.87 -16.91 -28.82
N VAL A 26 -25.41 -17.94 -28.11
CA VAL A 26 -24.90 -17.80 -26.74
C VAL A 26 -23.62 -16.97 -26.72
N VAL A 27 -22.66 -17.28 -27.60
CA VAL A 27 -21.42 -16.48 -27.66
C VAL A 27 -21.66 -15.05 -28.11
N ALA A 28 -22.65 -14.81 -28.99
CA ALA A 28 -23.06 -13.47 -29.39
C ALA A 28 -23.61 -12.66 -28.21
N ILE A 29 -24.47 -13.26 -27.37
CA ILE A 29 -25.00 -12.58 -26.18
C ILE A 29 -23.89 -12.31 -25.15
N ILE A 30 -22.99 -13.28 -24.90
CA ILE A 30 -21.85 -13.09 -23.99
C ILE A 30 -20.95 -11.94 -24.47
N ALA A 31 -20.68 -11.84 -25.76
CA ALA A 31 -19.85 -10.76 -26.32
C ALA A 31 -20.47 -9.36 -26.06
N VAL A 32 -21.78 -9.22 -26.24
CA VAL A 32 -22.49 -7.95 -25.95
C VAL A 32 -22.44 -7.62 -24.46
N LEU A 33 -22.65 -8.60 -23.58
CA LEU A 33 -22.57 -8.39 -22.13
C LEU A 33 -21.17 -7.93 -21.70
N VAL A 34 -20.12 -8.60 -22.18
CA VAL A 34 -18.73 -8.25 -21.86
C VAL A 34 -18.36 -6.85 -22.37
N ALA A 35 -18.84 -6.48 -23.57
CA ALA A 35 -18.60 -5.15 -24.13
C ALA A 35 -19.10 -4.01 -23.23
N ILE A 36 -20.21 -4.23 -22.50
CA ILE A 36 -20.76 -3.25 -21.56
C ILE A 36 -20.08 -3.37 -20.18
N LEU A 37 -19.69 -4.57 -19.77
CA LEU A 37 -19.06 -4.85 -18.48
C LEU A 37 -17.64 -4.26 -18.37
N LEU A 38 -16.84 -4.31 -19.43
CA LEU A 38 -15.44 -3.83 -19.40
C LEU A 38 -15.30 -2.34 -19.01
N PRO A 39 -16.01 -1.39 -19.65
CA PRO A 39 -15.93 0.02 -19.26
C PRO A 39 -16.54 0.28 -17.86
N ALA A 40 -17.60 -0.44 -17.48
CA ALA A 40 -18.17 -0.34 -16.14
C ALA A 40 -17.19 -0.82 -15.05
N LEU A 41 -16.44 -1.90 -15.32
CA LEU A 41 -15.47 -2.48 -14.40
C LEU A 41 -14.24 -1.59 -14.20
N SER A 42 -13.77 -0.89 -15.24
CA SER A 42 -12.65 0.05 -15.10
C SER A 42 -13.01 1.25 -14.21
N ALA A 43 -14.21 1.80 -14.40
CA ALA A 43 -14.76 2.87 -13.54
C ALA A 43 -14.94 2.40 -12.09
N ALA A 44 -15.51 1.21 -11.88
CA ALA A 44 -15.66 0.62 -10.56
C ALA A 44 -14.32 0.44 -9.84
N ARG A 45 -13.28 -0.07 -10.53
CA ARG A 45 -11.93 -0.21 -9.97
C ARG A 45 -11.34 1.14 -9.55
N GLN A 46 -11.52 2.18 -10.37
CA GLN A 46 -11.03 3.51 -10.02
C GLN A 46 -11.75 4.08 -8.80
N GLN A 47 -13.06 3.86 -8.68
CA GLN A 47 -13.83 4.24 -7.50
C GLN A 47 -13.35 3.50 -6.25
N THR A 48 -13.14 2.18 -6.32
CA THR A 48 -12.58 1.40 -5.21
C THR A 48 -11.23 1.94 -4.76
N ARG A 49 -10.32 2.28 -5.68
CA ARG A 49 -9.02 2.88 -5.35
C ARG A 49 -9.17 4.21 -4.58
N ARG A 50 -10.14 5.04 -4.95
CA ARG A 50 -10.43 6.30 -4.24
C ARG A 50 -10.95 6.02 -2.83
N VAL A 51 -11.90 5.09 -2.69
CA VAL A 51 -12.46 4.69 -1.39
C VAL A 51 -11.36 4.17 -0.45
N LEU A 52 -10.43 3.35 -0.96
CA LEU A 52 -9.29 2.86 -0.19
C LEU A 52 -8.37 4.01 0.27
N CYS A 53 -8.04 4.96 -0.61
CA CYS A 53 -7.22 6.12 -0.22
C CYS A 53 -7.92 6.98 0.85
N VAL A 54 -9.22 7.23 0.71
CA VAL A 54 -10.00 7.95 1.73
C VAL A 54 -10.00 7.20 3.07
N SER A 55 -10.16 5.87 3.04
CA SER A 55 -10.06 5.04 4.25
C SER A 55 -8.68 5.17 4.92
N ASN A 56 -7.60 5.18 4.14
CA ASN A 56 -6.26 5.40 4.67
C ASN A 56 -6.11 6.80 5.28
N LEU A 57 -6.65 7.85 4.65
CA LEU A 57 -6.62 9.21 5.22
C LEU A 57 -7.38 9.30 6.56
N HIS A 58 -8.48 8.57 6.72
CA HIS A 58 -9.14 8.46 8.02
C HIS A 58 -8.24 7.79 9.08
N THR A 59 -7.49 6.76 8.72
CA THR A 59 -6.48 6.15 9.61
C THR A 59 -5.44 7.18 10.06
N TRP A 60 -4.97 8.05 9.16
CA TRP A 60 -4.04 9.13 9.54
C TRP A 60 -4.67 10.15 10.47
N ALA A 61 -5.89 10.60 10.19
CA ALA A 61 -6.59 11.55 11.05
C ALA A 61 -6.74 10.98 12.48
N ASN A 62 -7.12 9.71 12.59
CA ASN A 62 -7.23 9.02 13.87
C ASN A 62 -5.87 8.88 14.57
N ALA A 63 -4.80 8.57 13.81
CA ALA A 63 -3.45 8.50 14.35
C ALA A 63 -2.99 9.86 14.92
N PHE A 64 -3.23 10.96 14.21
CA PHE A 64 -2.91 12.30 14.71
C PHE A 64 -3.73 12.69 15.93
N GLN A 65 -5.02 12.39 15.97
CA GLN A 65 -5.85 12.65 17.14
C GLN A 65 -5.37 11.87 18.36
N THR A 66 -5.03 10.59 18.17
CA THR A 66 -4.51 9.72 19.24
C THR A 66 -3.17 10.25 19.75
N TYR A 67 -2.28 10.64 18.84
CA TYR A 67 -1.00 11.25 19.19
C TYR A 67 -1.20 12.56 19.95
N ALA A 68 -1.97 13.50 19.42
CA ALA A 68 -2.24 14.78 20.06
C ALA A 68 -2.86 14.60 21.46
N GLY A 69 -3.75 13.62 21.63
CA GLY A 69 -4.31 13.27 22.94
C GLY A 69 -3.26 12.80 23.94
N ALA A 70 -2.26 12.03 23.50
CA ALA A 70 -1.16 11.57 24.35
C ALA A 70 -0.11 12.65 24.66
N PHE A 71 0.09 13.60 23.74
CA PHE A 71 1.15 14.61 23.81
C PHE A 71 0.59 16.03 23.96
N GLY A 72 -0.48 16.22 24.74
CA GLY A 72 -0.93 17.56 25.17
C GLY A 72 -1.36 18.50 24.03
N GLY A 73 -1.89 17.96 22.94
CA GLY A 73 -2.33 18.71 21.76
C GLY A 73 -1.25 18.98 20.72
N TYR A 74 0.00 18.56 20.97
CA TYR A 74 1.07 18.69 19.99
C TYR A 74 0.94 17.63 18.90
N ILE A 75 1.15 18.04 17.65
CA ILE A 75 1.31 17.14 16.50
C ILE A 75 2.80 16.83 16.28
N PRO A 76 3.15 15.67 15.71
CA PRO A 76 4.52 15.34 15.39
C PRO A 76 5.06 16.39 14.42
N ARG A 77 6.22 16.97 14.74
CA ARG A 77 6.93 17.89 13.87
C ARG A 77 8.14 17.20 13.29
N ASP A 78 8.36 17.46 12.01
CA ASP A 78 9.60 17.09 11.35
C ASP A 78 10.64 18.20 11.56
N TYR A 79 11.88 17.83 11.87
CA TYR A 79 12.98 18.78 12.03
C TYR A 79 13.85 18.72 10.76
N GLY A 80 13.45 19.50 9.75
CA GLY A 80 14.17 19.57 8.48
C GLY A 80 15.52 20.29 8.55
N GLY A 81 16.41 19.89 7.63
CA GLY A 81 17.81 20.29 7.39
C GLY A 81 18.25 21.74 7.61
N GLN A 82 17.35 22.71 7.66
CA GLN A 82 17.69 24.14 7.73
C GLN A 82 17.65 24.71 9.15
N GLN A 83 17.01 24.02 10.11
CA GLN A 83 17.01 24.47 11.51
C GLN A 83 18.25 24.00 12.29
N TYR A 84 19.12 23.22 11.66
CA TYR A 84 20.37 22.77 12.27
C TYR A 84 21.43 23.88 12.43
N LEU A 85 21.27 25.01 11.73
CA LEU A 85 22.21 26.15 11.75
C LEU A 85 22.06 27.08 12.98
N TYR A 86 21.08 26.86 13.87
CA TYR A 86 20.85 27.76 15.03
C TYR A 86 20.81 27.08 16.39
N VAL A 87 20.94 25.75 16.48
CA VAL A 87 20.95 25.09 17.79
C VAL A 87 22.39 24.77 18.19
N SER A 88 22.88 25.52 19.17
CA SER A 88 24.13 25.27 19.88
C SER A 88 24.22 23.81 20.35
N SER A 89 25.41 23.25 20.16
CA SER A 89 26.00 22.02 20.71
C SER A 89 25.30 21.44 21.94
N GLY A 90 25.03 20.13 21.93
CA GLY A 90 24.69 19.39 23.15
C GLY A 90 23.78 18.19 22.93
N ASP A 91 22.47 18.42 22.85
CA ASP A 91 21.47 17.36 22.98
C ASP A 91 20.39 17.49 21.89
N ARG A 92 20.64 16.98 20.68
CA ARG A 92 19.68 17.11 19.58
C ARG A 92 19.22 15.76 19.06
N TRP A 93 18.00 15.40 19.45
CA TRP A 93 17.22 14.30 18.90
C TRP A 93 16.73 14.69 17.50
N HIS A 94 17.13 13.94 16.47
CA HIS A 94 16.47 13.96 15.16
C HIS A 94 15.28 13.01 15.25
N VAL A 95 14.07 13.57 15.20
CA VAL A 95 12.84 12.79 15.25
C VAL A 95 12.04 13.14 14.01
N LEU A 96 11.98 12.20 13.08
CA LEU A 96 11.18 12.37 11.86
C LEU A 96 9.71 12.12 12.20
N ALA A 97 8.81 12.94 11.68
CA ALA A 97 7.37 12.76 11.90
C ALA A 97 6.87 11.33 11.54
N PRO A 98 7.32 10.70 10.42
CA PRO A 98 6.96 9.33 10.09
C PRO A 98 7.37 8.30 11.16
N GLU A 99 8.50 8.49 11.85
CA GLU A 99 8.98 7.51 12.84
C GLU A 99 8.10 7.43 14.06
N VAL A 100 7.74 8.61 14.58
CA VAL A 100 6.85 8.75 15.72
C VAL A 100 5.46 8.25 15.38
N MET A 101 5.04 8.45 14.15
CA MET A 101 3.71 8.08 13.66
C MET A 101 3.60 6.60 13.28
N SER A 102 4.71 5.93 12.99
CA SER A 102 4.76 4.51 12.62
C SER A 102 3.87 3.61 13.49
N PRO A 103 3.98 3.59 14.84
CA PRO A 103 3.13 2.74 15.69
C PRO A 103 1.64 3.09 15.62
N TYR A 104 1.29 4.34 15.36
CA TYR A 104 -0.12 4.78 15.22
C TYR A 104 -0.71 4.44 13.85
N LEU A 105 0.15 4.16 12.86
CA LEU A 105 -0.23 3.82 11.49
C LEU A 105 -0.11 2.32 11.18
N GLY A 106 0.09 1.49 12.22
CA GLY A 106 0.23 0.03 12.11
C GLY A 106 1.64 -0.45 11.76
N GLY A 107 2.63 0.44 11.82
CA GLY A 107 4.04 0.15 11.60
C GLY A 107 4.79 -0.26 12.88
N PRO A 108 6.07 -0.65 12.74
CA PRO A 108 6.91 -0.99 13.89
C PRO A 108 7.19 0.25 14.75
N LYS A 109 7.33 0.04 16.06
CA LYS A 109 7.88 1.08 16.94
C LYS A 109 9.37 1.23 16.65
N LEU A 110 9.75 2.39 16.11
CA LEU A 110 11.14 2.70 15.83
C LEU A 110 11.80 3.25 17.10
N PRO A 111 13.06 2.86 17.40
CA PRO A 111 13.78 3.37 18.55
C PRO A 111 14.08 4.86 18.33
N LEU A 112 13.65 5.70 19.28
CA LEU A 112 14.08 7.10 19.35
C LEU A 112 15.46 7.10 20.01
N VAL A 113 16.51 7.20 19.19
CA VAL A 113 17.90 7.22 19.65
C VAL A 113 18.46 8.63 19.55
N PRO A 114 19.34 9.05 20.49
CA PRO A 114 20.13 10.26 20.32
C PRO A 114 20.89 10.21 18.99
N ARG A 115 21.09 11.35 18.32
CA ARG A 115 21.76 11.39 17.01
C ARG A 115 23.17 10.78 17.02
N ASP A 116 23.90 10.98 18.10
CA ASP A 116 25.24 10.41 18.35
C ASP A 116 25.24 8.89 18.59
N GLN A 117 24.09 8.33 18.96
CA GLN A 117 23.90 6.90 19.21
C GLN A 117 23.11 6.21 18.08
N ASP A 118 22.78 6.97 17.04
CA ASP A 118 22.05 6.43 15.90
C ASP A 118 23.01 5.67 14.98
N PRO A 119 22.85 4.34 14.82
CA PRO A 119 23.72 3.54 13.95
C PRO A 119 23.60 3.91 12.47
N PHE A 120 22.61 4.71 12.09
CA PHE A 120 22.36 5.18 10.72
C PHE A 120 22.87 6.60 10.47
N VAL A 121 23.47 7.28 11.46
CA VAL A 121 24.12 8.59 11.28
C VAL A 121 25.62 8.37 11.12
N THR A 122 26.13 8.65 9.92
CA THR A 122 27.52 8.31 9.54
C THR A 122 28.55 9.38 9.87
N LYS A 123 28.13 10.64 10.08
CA LYS A 123 29.02 11.77 10.33
C LYS A 123 28.61 12.62 11.54
N PRO A 124 29.58 13.04 12.38
CA PRO A 124 29.32 13.98 13.46
C PRO A 124 28.97 15.38 12.91
N PHE A 125 28.21 16.15 13.68
CA PHE A 125 27.53 17.36 13.21
C PHE A 125 28.50 18.45 12.70
N ASP A 126 29.65 18.56 13.33
CA ASP A 126 30.76 19.45 12.99
C ASP A 126 31.38 19.15 11.62
N GLN A 127 31.06 18.00 11.01
CA GLN A 127 31.51 17.57 9.69
C GLN A 127 30.40 17.57 8.62
N LEU A 128 29.19 18.06 8.95
CA LEU A 128 28.11 18.23 7.97
C LEU A 128 28.39 19.46 7.12
N THR A 129 29.00 19.25 5.95
CA THR A 129 29.35 20.33 5.02
C THR A 129 28.28 20.56 3.95
N THR A 130 27.36 19.60 3.78
CA THR A 130 26.26 19.68 2.81
C THR A 130 24.98 19.05 3.35
N ASN A 131 23.81 19.40 2.78
CA ASN A 131 22.52 18.75 3.14
C ASN A 131 22.55 17.22 2.90
N LYS A 132 23.43 16.76 1.99
CA LYS A 132 23.56 15.36 1.57
C LYS A 132 24.03 14.42 2.69
N ASP A 133 24.65 14.97 3.74
CA ASP A 133 25.23 14.22 4.86
C ASP A 133 24.23 14.01 6.02
N ALA A 134 23.03 14.61 5.94
CA ALA A 134 21.96 14.47 6.95
C ALA A 134 20.88 13.44 6.58
N ASP A 135 20.95 12.87 5.37
CA ASP A 135 19.84 12.16 4.71
C ASP A 135 19.86 10.62 4.91
N ASP A 136 20.87 10.05 5.58
CA ASP A 136 21.10 8.59 5.64
C ASP A 136 19.96 7.81 6.33
N ARG A 137 19.32 8.39 7.35
CA ARG A 137 18.23 7.73 8.10
C ARG A 137 16.92 7.71 7.33
N ASP A 138 16.61 8.78 6.61
CA ASP A 138 15.44 8.86 5.72
C ASP A 138 15.52 7.80 4.62
N LEU A 139 16.70 7.65 4.02
CA LEU A 139 17.00 6.61 3.03
C LEU A 139 16.81 5.19 3.59
N PHE A 140 17.23 4.94 4.83
CA PHE A 140 17.07 3.63 5.47
C PHE A 140 15.61 3.31 5.83
N LEU A 141 14.84 4.30 6.27
CA LEU A 141 13.46 4.09 6.70
C LEU A 141 12.45 4.19 5.56
N ALA A 142 12.78 4.87 4.46
CA ALA A 142 11.97 4.93 3.25
C ALA A 142 11.42 3.56 2.79
N PRO A 143 12.19 2.47 2.69
CA PRO A 143 11.65 1.16 2.31
C PRO A 143 10.66 0.58 3.32
N ILE A 144 10.75 0.96 4.60
CA ILE A 144 9.77 0.55 5.63
C ILE A 144 8.48 1.34 5.43
N PHE A 145 8.57 2.67 5.29
CA PHE A 145 7.42 3.54 5.08
C PHE A 145 6.70 3.24 3.76
N LEU A 146 7.44 3.04 2.67
CA LEU A 146 6.87 2.72 1.37
C LEU A 146 6.13 1.38 1.34
N LYS A 147 6.43 0.44 2.25
CA LYS A 147 5.72 -0.84 2.36
C LYS A 147 4.47 -0.78 3.23
N MET A 148 4.25 0.31 3.97
CA MET A 148 3.07 0.42 4.83
C MET A 148 1.81 0.75 4.03
N PRO A 149 0.75 -0.07 4.10
CA PRO A 149 -0.45 0.12 3.29
C PRO A 149 -1.23 1.37 3.67
N SER A 150 -1.13 1.82 4.92
CA SER A 150 -1.73 3.05 5.42
C SER A 150 -1.11 4.31 4.80
N LEU A 151 0.14 4.24 4.33
CA LEU A 151 0.86 5.35 3.69
C LEU A 151 0.67 5.40 2.16
N GLN A 152 0.05 4.37 1.58
CA GLN A 152 -0.17 4.29 0.14
C GLN A 152 -1.57 4.77 -0.24
N CYS A 153 -1.66 5.64 -1.25
CA CYS A 153 -2.93 5.99 -1.88
C CYS A 153 -3.02 5.36 -3.28
N PRO A 154 -3.78 4.26 -3.44
CA PRO A 154 -3.88 3.55 -4.72
C PRO A 154 -4.64 4.32 -5.80
N SER A 155 -5.24 5.46 -5.44
CA SER A 155 -5.83 6.43 -6.38
C SER A 155 -4.81 7.36 -7.02
N PHE A 156 -3.59 7.44 -6.50
CA PHE A 156 -2.50 8.16 -7.15
C PHE A 156 -2.08 7.37 -8.39
N PRO A 157 -2.05 7.97 -9.60
CA PRO A 157 -1.54 7.30 -10.78
C PRO A 157 -0.07 6.96 -10.51
N ALA A 158 0.24 5.67 -10.44
CA ALA A 158 1.58 5.17 -10.16
C ALA A 158 2.54 5.49 -11.31
N GLY A 159 2.95 6.76 -11.41
CA GLY A 159 4.27 7.16 -11.88
C GLY A 159 5.21 7.13 -10.67
N THR A 160 5.60 5.92 -10.27
CA THR A 160 6.98 5.60 -9.89
C THR A 160 7.67 6.37 -8.75
N LEU A 161 7.11 6.36 -7.53
CA LEU A 161 7.95 6.63 -6.34
C LEU A 161 9.09 5.60 -6.17
N SER A 162 9.00 4.42 -6.81
CA SER A 162 10.07 3.43 -6.84
C SER A 162 11.11 3.62 -7.94
N GLU A 163 10.88 4.45 -8.98
CA GLU A 163 11.94 4.80 -9.95
C GLU A 163 12.72 6.06 -9.53
N SER A 164 12.16 6.88 -8.63
CA SER A 164 12.83 8.11 -8.17
C SER A 164 13.68 7.95 -6.92
N LEU A 165 13.61 6.81 -6.20
CA LEU A 165 14.53 6.55 -5.10
C LEU A 165 15.84 5.96 -5.63
N PRO A 166 17.00 6.55 -5.31
CA PRO A 166 18.28 5.95 -5.63
C PRO A 166 18.37 4.59 -4.93
N THR A 167 18.43 3.52 -5.70
CA THR A 167 18.90 2.21 -5.24
C THR A 167 20.41 2.35 -5.01
N GLY A 168 20.79 2.82 -3.83
CA GLY A 168 22.16 2.84 -3.33
C GLY A 168 22.45 1.59 -2.50
#